data_AF-A0ABC9N6Y7-F1
#
_entry.id   AF-A0ABC9N6Y7-F1
#
_cell.length_a   1.000
_cell.length_b   1.000
_cell.length_c   1.000
_cell.angle_alpha   90.00
_cell.angle_beta   90.00
_cell.angle_gamma   90.00
#
_symmetry.space_group_name_H-M   'P 1'
#
loop_
_entity.id
_entity.type
_entity.pdbx_description
1 polymer ?
#
loop_
_entity_poly.entity_id
_entity_poly.type
_entity_poly.pdbx_seq_one_letter_code
_entity_poly.pdbx_strand_id
1 'polypeptide(L)'
;MKKILFLLLSIALLVGCTTGKTQKPSFTGTWYASQYGCRSVVHFNEDSTITISSEANSAANMTVGYVVSPQADGYHFDLKMGMENRGIALFDGADHLQIGIVFGPEQYAPRPQKYEDANSTHGNLMLDLYRDPTKIISVLDTKVEAPAEAAIPFERNKRLGRGLNMNGYVDANPVDGNDAPMTEADFQGIAEAGFQSVRIPTTWVKHCAKEAPYTIDADFFQKMDWTIEQCLKNNLAVSIDQHYYPAINMGEDDPDLTWEQNLDRIKSFWTQIAEHYKDYPNDMLFFDLLNEPNMRLGADGLNKLHAELIAIIRRTNPGRTLIIGTPNLGQTWTLGELKFPENEWNIIVQGHYYLPHTFTHQNLEYVPSAMVGHQVEWHGTENEKAPIIRDLDFCQRWSEQSSRPLNIGEYGVCLKADQQSMNRYFSFMQEQFQLRGFSSHIWAYRGLFGLYDLQTKKWNQESIQALTNF
;
A
#
# COMPACT_ATOMS: atom_id res chain seq x y z
N MET A 1 -26.69 -85.44 32.81
CA MET A 1 -25.33 -85.76 32.34
C MET A 1 -24.68 -84.50 31.77
N LYS A 2 -23.36 -84.41 31.93
CA LYS A 2 -22.50 -83.23 31.77
C LYS A 2 -22.39 -82.66 30.33
N LYS A 3 -22.20 -81.33 30.26
CA LYS A 3 -21.16 -80.56 29.51
C LYS A 3 -21.39 -80.00 28.08
N ILE A 4 -20.90 -78.74 27.93
CA ILE A 4 -20.38 -77.98 26.73
C ILE A 4 -21.46 -77.16 25.98
N LEU A 5 -21.53 -75.81 25.88
CA LEU A 5 -20.65 -74.62 25.72
C LEU A 5 -20.86 -73.98 24.31
N PHE A 6 -21.39 -72.74 24.32
CA PHE A 6 -21.46 -71.63 23.35
C PHE A 6 -20.81 -71.75 21.93
N LEU A 7 -21.50 -71.26 20.88
CA LEU A 7 -21.26 -69.95 20.19
C LEU A 7 -22.15 -69.78 18.91
N LEU A 8 -22.42 -68.51 18.55
CA LEU A 8 -22.82 -67.93 17.24
C LEU A 8 -24.28 -68.02 16.75
N LEU A 9 -25.01 -66.90 16.86
CA LEU A 9 -25.97 -66.47 15.84
C LEU A 9 -25.64 -65.03 15.41
N SER A 10 -25.15 -64.89 14.20
CA SER A 10 -25.03 -63.66 13.44
C SER A 10 -26.06 -63.69 12.32
N ILE A 11 -26.74 -62.57 12.07
CA ILE A 11 -26.95 -61.93 10.77
C ILE A 11 -27.86 -60.72 10.99
N ALA A 12 -27.31 -59.56 10.63
CA ALA A 12 -27.90 -58.24 10.68
C ALA A 12 -28.89 -58.01 9.54
N LEU A 13 -29.93 -57.20 9.78
CA LEU A 13 -30.59 -56.41 8.75
C LEU A 13 -30.31 -54.93 9.02
N LEU A 14 -29.34 -54.38 8.29
CA LEU A 14 -29.10 -52.95 8.17
C LEU A 14 -30.16 -52.36 7.22
N VAL A 15 -31.07 -51.56 7.74
CA VAL A 15 -31.73 -50.50 6.96
C VAL A 15 -31.09 -49.19 7.42
N GLY A 16 -29.98 -48.84 6.78
CA GLY A 16 -29.34 -47.54 6.95
C GLY A 16 -30.13 -46.49 6.16
N CYS A 17 -30.64 -45.48 6.86
CA CYS A 17 -31.05 -44.22 6.25
C CYS A 17 -29.83 -43.58 5.58
N THR A 18 -29.79 -43.54 4.25
CA THR A 18 -28.82 -42.75 3.48
C THR A 18 -29.49 -41.48 2.97
N THR A 19 -29.66 -40.51 3.87
CA THR A 19 -29.95 -39.12 3.50
C THR A 19 -28.75 -38.27 3.88
N GLY A 20 -28.07 -37.71 2.86
CA GLY A 20 -26.95 -36.79 3.01
C GLY A 20 -25.64 -37.36 2.46
N LYS A 21 -25.37 -37.17 1.16
CA LYS A 21 -24.00 -37.32 0.64
C LYS A 21 -23.15 -36.22 1.29
N THR A 22 -22.39 -36.54 2.32
CA THR A 22 -21.23 -35.73 2.71
C THR A 22 -20.18 -35.92 1.62
N GLN A 23 -20.18 -35.02 0.63
CA GLN A 23 -19.19 -34.99 -0.45
C GLN A 23 -17.80 -34.84 0.19
N LYS A 24 -16.84 -35.67 -0.22
CA LYS A 24 -15.45 -35.48 0.21
C LYS A 24 -14.98 -34.10 -0.28
N PRO A 25 -14.27 -33.31 0.55
CA PRO A 25 -13.75 -32.02 0.13
C PRO A 25 -12.87 -32.18 -1.12
N SER A 26 -13.00 -31.27 -2.08
CA SER A 26 -12.26 -31.29 -3.33
C SER A 26 -11.82 -29.87 -3.68
N PHE A 27 -10.57 -29.73 -4.12
CA PHE A 27 -10.02 -28.46 -4.56
C PHE A 27 -10.73 -27.89 -5.79
N THR A 28 -11.31 -28.71 -6.67
CA THR A 28 -11.73 -28.32 -8.03
C THR A 28 -12.71 -27.15 -8.12
N GLY A 29 -12.71 -26.39 -9.22
CA GLY A 29 -13.69 -25.35 -9.48
C GLY A 29 -13.42 -24.03 -8.75
N THR A 30 -14.44 -23.17 -8.71
CA THR A 30 -14.31 -21.79 -8.22
C THR A 30 -14.49 -21.67 -6.71
N TRP A 31 -13.68 -20.81 -6.13
CA TRP A 31 -13.68 -20.37 -4.74
C TRP A 31 -13.48 -18.86 -4.66
N TYR A 32 -13.86 -18.28 -3.53
CA TYR A 32 -13.80 -16.85 -3.28
C TYR A 32 -13.08 -16.59 -1.96
N ALA A 33 -12.15 -15.63 -1.94
CA ALA A 33 -11.49 -15.13 -0.74
C ALA A 33 -11.65 -13.60 -0.66
N SER A 34 -11.50 -13.05 0.54
CA SER A 34 -11.23 -11.63 0.71
C SER A 34 -9.72 -11.43 0.81
N GLN A 35 -9.16 -10.57 -0.03
CA GLN A 35 -7.78 -10.11 0.06
C GLN A 35 -7.78 -8.60 -0.04
N TYR A 36 -7.10 -7.95 0.92
CA TYR A 36 -7.03 -6.48 0.99
C TYR A 36 -8.40 -5.80 0.99
N GLY A 37 -9.39 -6.43 1.66
CA GLY A 37 -10.79 -5.97 1.71
C GLY A 37 -11.57 -6.11 0.40
N CYS A 38 -11.00 -6.76 -0.61
CA CYS A 38 -11.60 -6.93 -1.93
C CYS A 38 -11.72 -8.41 -2.30
N ARG A 39 -12.58 -8.73 -3.28
CA ARG A 39 -12.79 -10.11 -3.68
C ARG A 39 -11.61 -10.61 -4.52
N SER A 40 -11.13 -11.80 -4.16
CA SER A 40 -10.26 -12.61 -4.99
C SER A 40 -10.99 -13.89 -5.37
N VAL A 41 -10.92 -14.26 -6.65
CA VAL A 41 -11.47 -15.49 -7.20
C VAL A 41 -10.33 -16.46 -7.41
N VAL A 42 -10.49 -17.68 -6.91
CA VAL A 42 -9.52 -18.76 -7.03
C VAL A 42 -10.20 -19.92 -7.73
N HIS A 43 -9.68 -20.31 -8.89
CA HIS A 43 -10.21 -21.42 -9.66
C HIS A 43 -9.19 -22.54 -9.74
N PHE A 44 -9.54 -23.73 -9.24
CA PHE A 44 -8.72 -24.93 -9.39
C PHE A 44 -9.13 -25.66 -10.67
N ASN A 45 -8.25 -25.63 -11.66
CA ASN A 45 -8.43 -26.24 -12.96
C ASN A 45 -8.24 -27.76 -12.91
N GLU A 46 -8.78 -28.46 -13.91
CA GLU A 46 -8.67 -29.94 -14.01
C GLU A 46 -7.24 -30.44 -14.24
N ASP A 47 -6.36 -29.58 -14.77
CA ASP A 47 -4.97 -29.90 -15.10
C ASP A 47 -3.98 -29.68 -13.93
N SER A 48 -4.50 -29.60 -12.70
CA SER A 48 -3.70 -29.30 -11.48
C SER A 48 -2.99 -27.95 -11.54
N THR A 49 -3.64 -26.96 -12.15
CA THR A 49 -3.29 -25.54 -12.03
C THR A 49 -4.33 -24.79 -11.20
N ILE A 50 -3.91 -23.69 -10.60
CA ILE A 50 -4.74 -22.74 -9.87
C ILE A 50 -4.65 -21.39 -10.56
N THR A 51 -5.80 -20.80 -10.86
CA THR A 51 -5.92 -19.44 -11.39
C THR A 51 -6.41 -18.52 -10.28
N ILE A 52 -5.63 -17.49 -9.96
CA ILE A 52 -5.96 -16.46 -8.97
C ILE A 52 -6.28 -15.17 -9.72
N SER A 53 -7.38 -14.52 -9.36
CA SER A 53 -7.79 -13.23 -9.90
C SER A 53 -8.26 -12.32 -8.78
N SER A 54 -7.55 -11.22 -8.53
CA SER A 54 -7.86 -10.22 -7.51
C SER A 54 -8.45 -8.97 -8.15
N GLU A 55 -9.48 -8.40 -7.51
CA GLU A 55 -10.04 -7.10 -7.87
C GLU A 55 -9.10 -5.93 -7.58
N ALA A 56 -8.21 -6.08 -6.57
CA ALA A 56 -7.38 -5.01 -6.03
C ALA A 56 -5.91 -5.06 -6.46
N ASN A 57 -5.37 -6.26 -6.68
CA ASN A 57 -3.96 -6.46 -6.96
C ASN A 57 -3.76 -7.25 -8.26
N SER A 58 -3.56 -6.56 -9.39
CA SER A 58 -3.38 -7.29 -10.66
C SER A 58 -2.06 -8.05 -10.74
N ALA A 59 -1.05 -7.71 -9.94
CA ALA A 59 0.21 -8.46 -9.87
C ALA A 59 0.04 -9.84 -9.19
N ALA A 60 -1.01 -10.02 -8.39
CA ALA A 60 -1.37 -11.33 -7.84
C ALA A 60 -2.11 -12.22 -8.86
N ASN A 61 -2.53 -11.67 -10.01
CA ASN A 61 -3.25 -12.44 -11.03
C ASN A 61 -2.30 -13.39 -11.74
N MET A 62 -2.51 -14.69 -11.54
CA MET A 62 -1.62 -15.72 -12.06
C MET A 62 -2.38 -17.00 -12.36
N THR A 63 -1.81 -17.83 -13.24
CA THR A 63 -2.15 -19.24 -13.36
C THR A 63 -0.88 -20.06 -13.16
N VAL A 64 -0.88 -20.92 -12.16
CA VAL A 64 0.32 -21.67 -11.75
C VAL A 64 -0.05 -23.11 -11.43
N GLY A 65 0.84 -24.06 -11.72
CA GLY A 65 0.65 -25.44 -11.30
C GLY A 65 0.67 -25.57 -9.78
N TYR A 66 0.05 -26.61 -9.22
CA TYR A 66 0.17 -26.93 -7.80
C TYR A 66 0.38 -28.43 -7.58
N VAL A 67 0.85 -28.81 -6.39
CA VAL A 67 1.01 -30.18 -5.92
C VAL A 67 0.37 -30.31 -4.56
N VAL A 68 -0.38 -31.40 -4.35
CA VAL A 68 -1.05 -31.69 -3.08
C VAL A 68 -0.67 -33.07 -2.60
N SER A 69 -0.26 -33.19 -1.34
CA SER A 69 0.06 -34.47 -0.71
C SER A 69 -0.73 -34.64 0.60
N PRO A 70 -1.61 -35.66 0.72
CA PRO A 70 -2.42 -35.88 1.92
C PRO A 70 -1.58 -36.06 3.18
N GLN A 71 -2.02 -35.44 4.28
CA GLN A 71 -1.50 -35.60 5.64
C GLN A 71 -2.59 -36.14 6.57
N ALA A 72 -2.27 -36.38 7.84
CA ALA A 72 -3.23 -36.89 8.82
C ALA A 72 -4.42 -35.94 9.09
N ASP A 73 -4.15 -34.64 9.04
CA ASP A 73 -5.05 -33.54 9.43
C ASP A 73 -5.23 -32.47 8.34
N GLY A 74 -4.79 -32.75 7.11
CA GLY A 74 -4.87 -31.80 6.00
C GLY A 74 -4.08 -32.24 4.78
N TYR A 75 -3.51 -31.27 4.07
CA TYR A 75 -2.69 -31.49 2.90
C TYR A 75 -1.46 -30.60 2.93
N HIS A 76 -0.31 -31.13 2.54
CA HIS A 76 0.76 -30.27 2.05
C HIS A 76 0.33 -29.71 0.69
N PHE A 77 0.46 -28.40 0.51
CA PHE A 77 0.01 -27.68 -0.68
C PHE A 77 1.13 -26.76 -1.17
N ASP A 78 1.70 -27.05 -2.33
CA ASP A 78 2.83 -26.30 -2.90
C ASP A 78 2.49 -25.84 -4.32
N LEU A 79 2.91 -24.62 -4.66
CA LEU A 79 2.84 -24.06 -6.01
C LEU A 79 4.06 -24.48 -6.84
N LYS A 80 3.86 -24.76 -8.13
CA LYS A 80 4.92 -25.02 -9.10
C LYS A 80 5.42 -23.70 -9.69
N MET A 81 6.02 -22.87 -8.85
CA MET A 81 6.63 -21.59 -9.22
C MET A 81 8.15 -21.67 -9.09
N GLY A 82 8.86 -20.80 -9.79
CA GLY A 82 10.33 -20.75 -9.83
C GLY A 82 11.02 -20.33 -8.52
N MET A 83 10.31 -20.39 -7.39
CA MET A 83 10.83 -20.11 -6.05
C MET A 83 10.42 -21.21 -5.09
N GLU A 84 11.28 -21.50 -4.09
CA GLU A 84 10.93 -22.39 -2.99
C GLU A 84 9.67 -21.87 -2.30
N ASN A 85 8.69 -22.76 -2.16
CA ASN A 85 7.44 -22.45 -1.51
C ASN A 85 6.93 -23.71 -0.82
N ARG A 86 6.34 -23.53 0.35
CA ARG A 86 5.84 -24.61 1.20
C ARG A 86 4.53 -24.18 1.80
N GLY A 87 3.49 -24.98 1.67
CA GLY A 87 2.19 -24.63 2.25
C GLY A 87 1.41 -25.78 2.87
N ILE A 88 0.33 -25.41 3.53
CA ILE A 88 -0.67 -26.31 4.09
C ILE A 88 -2.04 -25.92 3.56
N ALA A 89 -2.87 -26.92 3.28
CA ALA A 89 -4.27 -26.73 2.93
C ALA A 89 -5.16 -27.53 3.88
N LEU A 90 -6.18 -26.88 4.43
CA LEU A 90 -7.10 -27.42 5.43
C LEU A 90 -8.54 -27.22 4.96
N PHE A 91 -9.36 -28.26 5.03
CA PHE A 91 -10.80 -28.15 4.77
C PHE A 91 -11.56 -28.17 6.09
N ASP A 92 -12.34 -27.12 6.35
CA ASP A 92 -13.33 -27.09 7.43
C ASP A 92 -14.73 -27.25 6.83
N GLY A 93 -15.05 -28.48 6.45
CA GLY A 93 -16.24 -28.79 5.65
C GLY A 93 -16.00 -28.79 4.14
N ALA A 94 -17.07 -28.97 3.37
CA ALA A 94 -16.99 -29.09 1.91
C ALA A 94 -16.86 -27.74 1.19
N ASP A 95 -17.29 -26.66 1.84
CA ASP A 95 -17.47 -25.33 1.24
C ASP A 95 -16.51 -24.27 1.78
N HIS A 96 -15.56 -24.66 2.63
CA HIS A 96 -14.54 -23.79 3.22
C HIS A 96 -13.16 -24.46 3.17
N LEU A 97 -12.17 -23.73 2.67
CA LEU A 97 -10.80 -24.19 2.43
C LEU A 97 -9.82 -23.09 2.84
N GLN A 98 -8.85 -23.44 3.67
CA GLN A 98 -7.76 -22.55 4.06
C GLN A 98 -6.47 -23.00 3.41
N ILE A 99 -5.72 -22.09 2.81
CA ILE A 99 -4.40 -22.35 2.23
C ILE A 99 -3.43 -21.29 2.74
N GLY A 100 -2.39 -21.74 3.46
CA GLY A 100 -1.27 -20.89 3.90
C GLY A 100 0.02 -21.36 3.26
N ILE A 101 0.72 -20.48 2.55
CA ILE A 101 1.97 -20.75 1.85
C ILE A 101 3.03 -19.75 2.30
N VAL A 102 4.25 -20.22 2.54
CA VAL A 102 5.42 -19.36 2.77
C VAL A 102 6.39 -19.49 1.60
N PHE A 103 7.07 -18.39 1.28
CA PHE A 103 8.02 -18.28 0.18
C PHE A 103 9.43 -18.06 0.69
N GLY A 104 10.39 -18.80 0.15
CA GLY A 104 11.81 -18.67 0.47
C GLY A 104 12.44 -19.91 1.10
N PRO A 105 13.75 -19.85 1.43
CA PRO A 105 14.53 -20.99 1.93
C PRO A 105 14.01 -21.56 3.26
N GLU A 106 14.13 -22.88 3.45
CA GLU A 106 13.48 -23.60 4.58
C GLU A 106 13.89 -23.08 5.95
N GLN A 107 15.15 -22.71 6.07
CA GLN A 107 15.73 -22.16 7.29
C GLN A 107 15.06 -20.85 7.75
N TYR A 108 14.46 -20.10 6.83
CA TYR A 108 13.79 -18.81 7.10
C TYR A 108 12.28 -18.89 6.95
N ALA A 109 11.80 -19.82 6.12
CA ALA A 109 10.39 -20.02 5.80
C ALA A 109 10.06 -21.53 5.89
N PRO A 110 10.04 -22.10 7.10
CA PRO A 110 9.70 -23.52 7.30
C PRO A 110 8.24 -23.77 6.94
N ARG A 111 7.91 -25.02 6.56
CA ARG A 111 6.53 -25.38 6.20
C ARG A 111 5.57 -25.08 7.37
N PRO A 112 4.49 -24.30 7.15
CA PRO A 112 3.45 -24.05 8.14
C PRO A 112 2.88 -25.36 8.68
N GLN A 113 2.69 -25.45 10.01
CA GLN A 113 1.99 -26.58 10.64
C GLN A 113 0.50 -26.27 10.80
N LYS A 114 0.16 -24.98 10.88
CA LYS A 114 -1.19 -24.43 10.86
C LYS A 114 -1.30 -23.34 9.81
N TYR A 115 -2.53 -23.00 9.44
CA TYR A 115 -2.80 -21.91 8.49
C TYR A 115 -2.18 -20.58 8.95
N GLU A 116 -2.32 -20.25 10.24
CA GLU A 116 -1.86 -18.99 10.82
C GLU A 116 -0.33 -18.86 10.86
N ASP A 117 0.40 -19.97 10.83
CA ASP A 117 1.86 -19.95 10.87
C ASP A 117 2.44 -19.23 9.64
N ALA A 118 1.72 -19.24 8.50
CA ALA A 118 2.16 -18.54 7.29
C ALA A 118 2.28 -17.03 7.50
N ASN A 119 1.48 -16.45 8.38
CA ASN A 119 1.50 -15.01 8.68
C ASN A 119 2.81 -14.55 9.35
N SER A 120 3.59 -15.49 9.91
CA SER A 120 4.87 -15.18 10.55
C SER A 120 6.01 -14.88 9.55
N THR A 121 5.79 -15.15 8.26
CA THR A 121 6.80 -14.96 7.21
C THR A 121 6.39 -13.79 6.31
N HIS A 122 7.28 -12.81 6.10
CA HIS A 122 6.99 -11.65 5.24
C HIS A 122 6.59 -12.01 3.80
N GLY A 123 7.19 -13.06 3.24
CA GLY A 123 6.76 -13.65 1.97
C GLY A 123 5.77 -14.77 2.23
N ASN A 124 4.47 -14.47 2.25
CA ASN A 124 3.43 -15.48 2.40
C ASN A 124 2.25 -15.24 1.45
N LEU A 125 1.46 -16.30 1.23
CA LEU A 125 0.15 -16.23 0.61
C LEU A 125 -0.83 -16.96 1.52
N MET A 126 -1.83 -16.22 2.00
CA MET A 126 -2.92 -16.75 2.81
C MET A 126 -4.24 -16.59 2.07
N LEU A 127 -4.98 -17.69 1.92
CA LEU A 127 -6.27 -17.75 1.24
C LEU A 127 -7.29 -18.44 2.16
N ASP A 128 -8.28 -17.68 2.62
CA ASP A 128 -9.46 -18.18 3.32
C ASP A 128 -10.62 -18.26 2.32
N LEU A 129 -10.89 -19.46 1.80
CA LEU A 129 -11.66 -19.68 0.58
C LEU A 129 -13.03 -20.27 0.87
N TYR A 130 -14.07 -19.70 0.26
CA TYR A 130 -15.45 -20.16 0.35
C TYR A 130 -16.02 -20.49 -1.03
N ARG A 131 -16.91 -21.49 -1.11
CA ARG A 131 -17.70 -21.76 -2.32
C ARG A 131 -18.80 -20.74 -2.55
N ASP A 132 -19.42 -20.30 -1.47
CA ASP A 132 -20.49 -19.33 -1.48
C ASP A 132 -19.90 -17.91 -1.57
N PRO A 133 -20.07 -17.19 -2.70
CA PRO A 133 -19.52 -15.85 -2.86
C PRO A 133 -20.13 -14.83 -1.88
N THR A 134 -21.31 -15.11 -1.30
CA THR A 134 -21.95 -14.20 -0.33
C THR A 134 -21.24 -14.16 1.02
N LYS A 135 -20.31 -15.10 1.27
CA LYS A 135 -19.40 -15.07 2.42
C LYS A 135 -18.28 -14.03 2.27
N ILE A 136 -18.04 -13.55 1.06
CA ILE A 136 -17.01 -12.57 0.77
C ILE A 136 -17.65 -11.21 0.49
N ILE A 137 -17.40 -10.27 1.40
CA ILE A 137 -17.78 -8.87 1.25
C ILE A 137 -16.58 -8.11 0.70
N SER A 138 -16.74 -7.52 -0.48
CA SER A 138 -15.78 -6.58 -1.07
C SER A 138 -16.21 -5.16 -0.70
N VAL A 139 -15.25 -4.28 -0.42
CA VAL A 139 -15.53 -2.84 -0.26
C VAL A 139 -16.16 -2.23 -1.53
N LEU A 140 -16.04 -2.90 -2.68
CA LEU A 140 -16.62 -2.46 -3.94
C LEU A 140 -18.08 -2.88 -4.12
N ASP A 141 -18.63 -3.74 -3.26
CA ASP A 141 -19.98 -4.27 -3.41
C ASP A 141 -21.06 -3.24 -3.06
N THR A 142 -20.74 -2.19 -2.30
CA THR A 142 -21.70 -1.21 -1.81
C THR A 142 -21.14 0.20 -1.88
N LYS A 143 -21.93 1.11 -2.48
CA LYS A 143 -21.62 2.53 -2.48
C LYS A 143 -21.97 3.15 -1.15
N VAL A 144 -21.02 3.87 -0.58
CA VAL A 144 -21.23 4.64 0.64
C VAL A 144 -22.11 5.87 0.34
N GLU A 145 -23.15 6.07 1.14
CA GLU A 145 -23.97 7.28 1.11
C GLU A 145 -23.24 8.45 1.76
N ALA A 146 -22.56 9.26 0.95
CA ALA A 146 -21.78 10.39 1.44
C ALA A 146 -22.59 11.68 1.55
N PRO A 147 -22.37 12.50 2.60
CA PRO A 147 -22.96 13.83 2.72
C PRO A 147 -22.34 14.82 1.73
N ALA A 148 -22.98 15.99 1.55
CA ALA A 148 -22.51 17.01 0.61
C ALA A 148 -21.08 17.52 0.90
N GLU A 149 -20.66 17.53 2.16
CA GLU A 149 -19.31 17.93 2.57
C GLU A 149 -18.21 16.99 2.05
N ALA A 150 -18.54 15.75 1.65
CA ALA A 150 -17.60 14.85 1.00
C ALA A 150 -17.10 15.39 -0.35
N ALA A 151 -17.74 16.42 -0.93
CA ALA A 151 -17.23 17.11 -2.11
C ALA A 151 -16.00 18.01 -1.83
N ILE A 152 -15.80 18.47 -0.59
CA ILE A 152 -14.68 19.34 -0.21
C ILE A 152 -13.32 18.72 -0.55
N PRO A 153 -12.99 17.49 -0.12
CA PRO A 153 -11.70 16.91 -0.47
C PRO A 153 -11.53 16.72 -1.98
N PHE A 154 -12.59 16.46 -2.78
CA PHE A 154 -12.45 16.37 -4.24
C PHE A 154 -12.02 17.71 -4.86
N GLU A 155 -12.61 18.82 -4.43
CA GLU A 155 -12.20 20.15 -4.91
C GLU A 155 -10.77 20.48 -4.48
N ARG A 156 -10.39 20.12 -3.25
CA ARG A 156 -9.03 20.35 -2.74
C ARG A 156 -8.00 19.39 -3.36
N ASN A 157 -8.40 18.19 -3.78
CA ASN A 157 -7.53 17.26 -4.52
C ASN A 157 -7.10 17.85 -5.88
N LYS A 158 -7.99 18.59 -6.55
CA LYS A 158 -7.64 19.32 -7.79
C LYS A 158 -6.54 20.36 -7.55
N ARG A 159 -6.42 20.89 -6.32
CA ARG A 159 -5.38 21.84 -5.95
C ARG A 159 -4.01 21.19 -5.80
N LEU A 160 -3.97 19.93 -5.37
CA LEU A 160 -2.75 19.11 -5.43
C LEU A 160 -2.35 18.89 -6.89
N GLY A 161 -3.29 18.46 -7.73
CA GLY A 161 -3.07 18.34 -9.19
C GLY A 161 -1.82 17.49 -9.50
N ARG A 162 -0.96 17.99 -10.39
CA ARG A 162 0.38 17.45 -10.64
C ARG A 162 1.40 18.15 -9.74
N GLY A 163 1.87 17.44 -8.73
CA GLY A 163 2.87 17.88 -7.78
C GLY A 163 4.20 17.16 -7.89
N LEU A 164 5.11 17.53 -6.98
CA LEU A 164 6.48 17.06 -6.88
C LEU A 164 6.81 16.67 -5.44
N ASN A 165 7.52 15.56 -5.23
CA ASN A 165 8.12 15.24 -3.94
C ASN A 165 9.46 15.95 -3.78
N MET A 166 9.61 16.74 -2.72
CA MET A 166 10.81 17.51 -2.40
C MET A 166 11.73 16.73 -1.45
N ASN A 167 12.29 15.62 -1.95
CA ASN A 167 13.25 14.78 -1.23
C ASN A 167 14.65 15.42 -1.14
N GLY A 168 15.48 14.92 -0.22
CA GLY A 168 16.86 15.36 -0.02
C GLY A 168 16.99 16.71 0.68
N TYR A 169 16.04 17.07 1.57
CA TYR A 169 16.01 18.39 2.23
C TYR A 169 15.69 18.36 3.74
N VAL A 170 14.62 17.66 4.14
CA VAL A 170 14.17 17.52 5.55
C VAL A 170 13.69 16.10 5.88
N ASP A 171 13.78 15.19 4.91
CA ASP A 171 13.56 13.76 5.03
C ASP A 171 14.77 13.04 5.61
N ALA A 172 15.96 13.62 5.49
CA ALA A 172 17.20 13.06 6.01
C ALA A 172 17.47 11.62 5.52
N ASN A 173 17.16 11.35 4.24
CA ASN A 173 17.50 10.13 3.51
C ASN A 173 18.99 10.13 3.09
N PRO A 174 19.84 9.27 3.69
CA PRO A 174 21.27 9.26 3.43
C PRO A 174 21.67 8.89 2.00
N VAL A 175 20.75 8.33 1.21
CA VAL A 175 20.99 7.87 -0.17
C VAL A 175 20.86 9.01 -1.19
N ASP A 176 19.99 9.99 -0.93
CA ASP A 176 19.61 11.03 -1.91
C ASP A 176 20.33 12.39 -1.73
N GLY A 177 21.39 12.45 -0.91
CA GLY A 177 22.20 13.67 -0.74
C GLY A 177 21.65 14.64 0.30
N ASN A 178 21.32 14.12 1.49
CA ASN A 178 20.86 14.78 2.73
C ASN A 178 20.94 16.32 2.81
N ASP A 179 19.81 16.91 3.20
CA ASP A 179 19.65 18.25 3.76
C ASP A 179 20.25 19.41 2.94
N ALA A 180 20.35 19.23 1.62
CA ALA A 180 20.81 20.28 0.73
C ALA A 180 19.87 21.49 0.81
N PRO A 181 20.37 22.70 1.15
CA PRO A 181 19.50 23.84 1.40
C PRO A 181 18.64 24.16 0.18
N MET A 182 17.41 24.59 0.45
CA MET A 182 16.51 25.18 -0.53
C MET A 182 16.67 26.70 -0.53
N THR A 183 16.46 27.32 -1.67
CA THR A 183 16.45 28.77 -1.88
C THR A 183 15.11 29.22 -2.45
N GLU A 184 14.79 30.51 -2.38
CA GLU A 184 13.55 31.05 -2.98
C GLU A 184 13.45 30.74 -4.49
N ALA A 185 14.59 30.75 -5.19
CA ALA A 185 14.67 30.42 -6.61
C ALA A 185 14.31 28.95 -6.91
N ASP A 186 14.54 28.03 -5.97
CA ASP A 186 14.14 26.64 -6.15
C ASP A 186 12.62 26.49 -6.16
N PHE A 187 11.91 27.16 -5.23
CA PHE A 187 10.43 27.14 -5.19
C PHE A 187 9.81 27.85 -6.39
N GLN A 188 10.40 28.97 -6.82
CA GLN A 188 10.01 29.62 -8.08
C GLN A 188 10.21 28.66 -9.26
N GLY A 189 11.36 27.99 -9.33
CA GLY A 189 11.66 27.03 -10.40
C GLY A 189 10.71 25.83 -10.42
N ILE A 190 10.24 25.35 -9.27
CA ILE A 190 9.22 24.29 -9.17
C ILE A 190 7.88 24.78 -9.77
N ALA A 191 7.44 25.99 -9.41
CA ALA A 191 6.22 26.57 -9.96
C ALA A 191 6.34 26.85 -11.47
N GLU A 192 7.47 27.38 -11.93
CA GLU A 192 7.75 27.64 -13.34
C GLU A 192 7.84 26.35 -14.19
N ALA A 193 8.26 25.24 -13.59
CA ALA A 193 8.22 23.92 -14.21
C ALA A 193 6.78 23.37 -14.36
N GLY A 194 5.78 24.08 -13.83
CA GLY A 194 4.36 23.79 -14.00
C GLY A 194 3.76 22.84 -12.97
N PHE A 195 4.45 22.60 -11.84
CA PHE A 195 3.88 21.87 -10.71
C PHE A 195 2.87 22.73 -9.96
N GLN A 196 1.82 22.11 -9.42
CA GLN A 196 0.77 22.80 -8.64
C GLN A 196 0.92 22.61 -7.13
N SER A 197 1.64 21.57 -6.71
CA SER A 197 1.89 21.29 -5.31
C SER A 197 3.27 20.69 -5.06
N VAL A 198 3.68 20.76 -3.81
CA VAL A 198 4.87 20.11 -3.28
C VAL A 198 4.48 19.23 -2.10
N ARG A 199 4.82 17.94 -2.19
CA ARG A 199 4.87 17.07 -1.01
C ARG A 199 6.25 17.21 -0.39
N ILE A 200 6.31 17.48 0.91
CA ILE A 200 7.53 17.66 1.67
C ILE A 200 7.70 16.47 2.62
N PRO A 201 8.36 15.39 2.15
CA PRO A 201 8.85 14.31 3.00
C PRO A 201 9.59 14.87 4.23
N THR A 202 9.04 14.70 5.44
CA THR A 202 9.62 15.29 6.65
C THR A 202 9.87 14.26 7.75
N THR A 203 11.10 14.27 8.29
CA THR A 203 11.51 13.33 9.34
C THR A 203 11.55 14.01 10.71
N TRP A 204 10.37 14.33 11.25
CA TRP A 204 10.22 15.04 12.53
C TRP A 204 10.89 14.32 13.71
N VAL A 205 10.95 12.99 13.69
CA VAL A 205 11.61 12.16 14.71
C VAL A 205 13.08 12.52 14.97
N LYS A 206 13.77 13.16 14.01
CA LYS A 206 15.16 13.61 14.15
C LYS A 206 15.30 15.00 14.79
N HIS A 207 14.20 15.74 14.89
CA HIS A 207 14.16 17.13 15.32
C HIS A 207 13.23 17.30 16.53
N CYS A 208 13.34 16.39 17.49
CA CYS A 208 12.54 16.43 18.71
C CYS A 208 13.18 15.65 19.86
N ALA A 209 12.74 15.96 21.07
CA ALA A 209 13.12 15.22 22.27
C ALA A 209 12.70 13.74 22.19
N LYS A 210 13.51 12.87 22.82
CA LYS A 210 13.19 11.45 23.03
C LYS A 210 12.32 11.19 24.27
N GLU A 211 12.19 12.17 25.17
CA GLU A 211 11.34 12.07 26.36
C GLU A 211 10.04 12.86 26.18
N ALA A 212 8.94 12.37 26.77
CA ALA A 212 7.66 13.08 26.76
C ALA A 212 7.82 14.49 27.35
N PRO A 213 7.23 15.54 26.73
CA PRO A 213 6.20 15.48 25.70
C PRO A 213 6.73 15.37 24.26
N TYR A 214 7.99 14.96 24.04
CA TYR A 214 8.59 14.79 22.72
C TYR A 214 8.57 16.09 21.91
N THR A 215 8.94 17.20 22.57
CA THR A 215 8.91 18.55 22.00
C THR A 215 9.72 18.61 20.71
N ILE A 216 9.11 19.10 19.63
CA ILE A 216 9.78 19.39 18.36
C ILE A 216 10.64 20.64 18.52
N ASP A 217 11.84 20.60 17.94
CA ASP A 217 12.82 21.68 18.04
C ASP A 217 12.28 22.95 17.35
N ALA A 218 12.38 24.08 18.05
CA ALA A 218 11.80 25.35 17.58
C ALA A 218 12.47 25.88 16.31
N ASP A 219 13.76 25.62 16.13
CA ASP A 219 14.50 25.97 14.91
C ASP A 219 14.06 25.13 13.70
N PHE A 220 13.65 23.88 13.92
CA PHE A 220 13.08 23.05 12.87
C PHE A 220 11.70 23.54 12.44
N PHE A 221 10.84 23.96 13.38
CA PHE A 221 9.61 24.67 13.02
C PHE A 221 9.90 25.91 12.18
N GLN A 222 10.87 26.75 12.55
CA GLN A 222 11.23 27.93 11.75
C GLN A 222 11.67 27.57 10.32
N LYS A 223 12.44 26.48 10.15
CA LYS A 223 12.84 25.98 8.83
C LYS A 223 11.62 25.55 7.99
N MET A 224 10.69 24.81 8.61
CA MET A 224 9.47 24.34 7.96
C MET A 224 8.50 25.49 7.65
N ASP A 225 8.37 26.48 8.54
CA ASP A 225 7.56 27.68 8.34
C ASP A 225 8.01 28.43 7.09
N TRP A 226 9.33 28.72 7.01
CA TRP A 226 9.90 29.36 5.83
C TRP A 226 9.65 28.55 4.56
N THR A 227 9.81 27.23 4.62
CA THR A 227 9.63 26.35 3.46
C THR A 227 8.18 26.35 2.98
N ILE A 228 7.21 26.17 3.89
CA ILE A 228 5.78 26.20 3.56
C ILE A 228 5.41 27.58 3.01
N GLU A 229 5.89 28.66 3.62
CA GLU A 229 5.64 30.02 3.13
C GLU A 229 6.20 30.26 1.73
N GLN A 230 7.37 29.72 1.38
CA GLN A 230 7.92 29.83 0.02
C GLN A 230 7.04 29.08 -1.00
N CYS A 231 6.53 27.90 -0.65
CA CYS A 231 5.55 27.22 -1.49
C CYS A 231 4.29 28.06 -1.69
N LEU A 232 3.70 28.57 -0.60
CA LEU A 232 2.49 29.39 -0.65
C LEU A 232 2.68 30.69 -1.47
N LYS A 233 3.82 31.37 -1.33
CA LYS A 233 4.18 32.56 -2.12
C LYS A 233 4.21 32.26 -3.63
N ASN A 234 4.60 31.05 -4.01
CA ASN A 234 4.62 30.58 -5.40
C ASN A 234 3.32 29.88 -5.82
N ASN A 235 2.25 29.99 -5.03
CA ASN A 235 0.95 29.38 -5.30
C ASN A 235 1.01 27.84 -5.43
N LEU A 236 1.98 27.21 -4.75
CA LEU A 236 2.09 25.77 -4.63
C LEU A 236 1.33 25.31 -3.39
N ALA A 237 0.39 24.39 -3.55
CA ALA A 237 -0.17 23.66 -2.41
C ALA A 237 0.90 22.77 -1.77
N VAL A 238 0.75 22.46 -0.49
CA VAL A 238 1.77 21.77 0.30
C VAL A 238 1.16 20.62 1.07
N SER A 239 1.75 19.43 0.99
CA SER A 239 1.53 18.37 1.97
C SER A 239 2.79 18.15 2.78
N ILE A 240 2.65 18.10 4.11
CA ILE A 240 3.72 17.71 5.04
C ILE A 240 3.33 16.39 5.70
N ASP A 241 4.30 15.49 5.82
CA ASP A 241 4.09 14.19 6.43
C ASP A 241 5.06 13.88 7.57
N GLN A 242 4.87 12.71 8.19
CA GLN A 242 5.95 12.01 8.88
C GLN A 242 6.47 10.91 7.95
N HIS A 243 7.70 11.06 7.46
CA HIS A 243 8.21 10.27 6.33
C HIS A 243 9.07 9.06 6.73
N TYR A 244 10.19 9.29 7.43
CA TYR A 244 11.10 8.22 7.89
C TYR A 244 11.07 8.07 9.41
N TYR A 245 10.11 7.31 9.93
CA TYR A 245 10.11 6.87 11.32
C TYR A 245 10.75 5.47 11.42
N PRO A 246 11.89 5.26 12.10
CA PRO A 246 12.56 3.94 12.17
C PRO A 246 11.62 2.79 12.58
N ALA A 247 10.95 2.91 13.73
CA ALA A 247 10.05 1.86 14.21
C ALA A 247 8.78 1.68 13.37
N ILE A 248 8.21 2.76 12.83
CA ILE A 248 6.87 2.73 12.20
C ILE A 248 6.92 2.55 10.67
N ASN A 249 7.94 3.12 10.01
CA ASN A 249 8.15 3.00 8.56
C ASN A 249 9.14 1.89 8.21
N MET A 250 10.26 1.82 8.93
CA MET A 250 11.38 0.94 8.54
C MET A 250 11.35 -0.42 9.27
N GLY A 251 10.60 -0.54 10.36
CA GLY A 251 10.58 -1.75 11.19
C GLY A 251 11.83 -1.91 12.05
N GLU A 252 12.55 -0.81 12.28
CA GLU A 252 13.76 -0.75 13.09
C GLU A 252 13.39 -0.39 14.53
N ASP A 253 13.64 -1.31 15.46
CA ASP A 253 13.39 -1.04 16.89
C ASP A 253 14.35 0.04 17.43
N ASP A 254 13.83 0.95 18.25
CA ASP A 254 14.64 1.92 19.01
C ASP A 254 15.02 1.27 20.36
N PRO A 255 16.31 1.21 20.74
CA PRO A 255 16.72 0.62 22.01
C PRO A 255 16.21 1.37 23.24
N ASP A 256 15.82 2.65 23.09
CA ASP A 256 15.39 3.51 24.19
C ASP A 256 13.86 3.64 24.29
N LEU A 257 13.11 3.22 23.27
CA LEU A 257 11.65 3.42 23.19
C LEU A 257 10.92 2.12 22.85
N THR A 258 9.89 1.79 23.64
CA THR A 258 8.98 0.69 23.30
C THR A 258 8.12 1.04 22.07
N TRP A 259 7.47 0.03 21.49
CA TRP A 259 6.51 0.22 20.41
C TRP A 259 5.41 1.22 20.78
N GLU A 260 4.84 1.10 21.98
CA GLU A 260 3.79 1.99 22.49
C GLU A 260 4.29 3.43 22.67
N GLN A 261 5.51 3.60 23.17
CA GLN A 261 6.13 4.92 23.30
C GLN A 261 6.36 5.58 21.93
N ASN A 262 6.72 4.80 20.90
CA ASN A 262 6.83 5.31 19.54
C ASN A 262 5.47 5.75 18.98
N LEU A 263 4.39 5.01 19.27
CA LEU A 263 3.03 5.42 18.90
C LEU A 263 2.58 6.69 19.64
N ASP A 264 2.90 6.83 20.93
CA ASP A 264 2.59 8.05 21.68
C ASP A 264 3.41 9.26 21.21
N ARG A 265 4.65 9.02 20.78
CA ARG A 265 5.53 10.05 20.23
C ARG A 265 4.99 10.61 18.91
N ILE A 266 4.55 9.78 17.96
CA ILE A 266 3.92 10.29 16.72
C ILE A 266 2.61 11.05 16.99
N LYS A 267 1.82 10.62 17.98
CA LYS A 267 0.63 11.37 18.44
C LYS A 267 1.00 12.74 19.01
N SER A 268 2.11 12.83 19.74
CA SER A 268 2.62 14.12 20.23
C SER A 268 3.06 15.04 19.09
N PHE A 269 3.73 14.50 18.06
CA PHE A 269 4.12 15.31 16.90
C PHE A 269 2.91 15.93 16.23
N TRP A 270 1.90 15.13 15.92
CA TRP A 270 0.68 15.66 15.29
C TRP A 270 -0.10 16.63 16.18
N THR A 271 0.01 16.51 17.51
CA THR A 271 -0.53 17.53 18.42
C THR A 271 0.18 18.88 18.22
N GLN A 272 1.52 18.86 18.19
CA GLN A 272 2.35 20.07 18.05
C GLN A 272 2.25 20.68 16.64
N ILE A 273 2.38 19.85 15.60
CA ILE A 273 2.28 20.26 14.17
C ILE A 273 0.91 20.88 13.91
N ALA A 274 -0.17 20.24 14.37
CA ALA A 274 -1.51 20.76 14.16
C ALA A 274 -1.74 22.10 14.88
N GLU A 275 -1.26 22.25 16.12
CA GLU A 275 -1.37 23.53 16.84
C GLU A 275 -0.57 24.64 16.17
N HIS A 276 0.67 24.35 15.74
CA HIS A 276 1.56 25.34 15.11
C HIS A 276 1.02 25.85 13.77
N TYR A 277 0.47 24.96 12.94
CA TYR A 277 -0.01 25.28 11.58
C TYR A 277 -1.52 25.53 11.48
N LYS A 278 -2.25 25.69 12.59
CA LYS A 278 -3.72 25.80 12.60
C LYS A 278 -4.28 26.94 11.74
N ASP A 279 -3.55 28.05 11.67
CA ASP A 279 -3.97 29.28 10.97
C ASP A 279 -3.56 29.32 9.48
N TYR A 280 -2.83 28.31 8.99
CA TYR A 280 -2.49 28.21 7.57
C TYR A 280 -3.75 27.89 6.73
N PRO A 281 -3.79 28.18 5.41
CA PRO A 281 -5.00 27.95 4.62
C PRO A 281 -5.35 26.46 4.51
N ASN A 282 -6.61 26.09 4.77
CA ASN A 282 -7.10 24.70 4.78
C ASN A 282 -7.09 24.01 3.42
N ASP A 283 -7.03 24.78 2.34
CA ASP A 283 -7.02 24.36 0.94
C ASP A 283 -5.64 24.44 0.28
N MET A 284 -4.63 24.94 1.01
CA MET A 284 -3.24 25.03 0.54
C MET A 284 -2.27 24.22 1.38
N LEU A 285 -2.53 23.99 2.67
CA LEU A 285 -1.71 23.11 3.52
C LEU A 285 -2.50 21.87 3.93
N PHE A 286 -1.98 20.71 3.56
CA PHE A 286 -2.52 19.39 3.81
C PHE A 286 -1.64 18.65 4.82
N PHE A 287 -2.27 17.92 5.73
CA PHE A 287 -1.58 17.07 6.69
C PHE A 287 -1.63 15.63 6.21
N ASP A 288 -0.49 15.08 5.82
CA ASP A 288 -0.32 13.72 5.34
C ASP A 288 0.18 12.84 6.47
N LEU A 289 -0.70 12.01 7.05
CA LEU A 289 -0.51 11.59 8.45
C LEU A 289 0.71 10.70 8.68
N LEU A 290 1.03 9.84 7.72
CA LEU A 290 2.11 8.87 7.83
C LEU A 290 2.44 8.32 6.44
N ASN A 291 3.69 8.47 6.01
CA ASN A 291 4.23 7.79 4.84
C ASN A 291 4.25 6.26 5.06
N GLU A 292 4.23 5.46 4.00
CA GLU A 292 4.54 4.02 3.94
C GLU A 292 4.77 3.29 5.29
N PRO A 293 3.71 2.97 6.04
CA PRO A 293 3.84 2.24 7.30
C PRO A 293 4.30 0.80 7.03
N ASN A 294 5.16 0.27 7.90
CA ASN A 294 5.65 -1.09 7.77
C ASN A 294 4.53 -2.13 7.97
N MET A 295 4.83 -3.36 7.55
CA MET A 295 3.90 -4.49 7.68
C MET A 295 3.60 -4.89 9.14
N ARG A 296 4.47 -4.54 10.11
CA ARG A 296 4.23 -4.81 11.54
C ARG A 296 3.06 -3.99 12.08
N LEU A 297 2.89 -2.75 11.62
CA LEU A 297 1.73 -1.93 11.99
C LEU A 297 0.43 -2.53 11.41
N GLY A 298 0.49 -2.99 10.17
CA GLY A 298 -0.63 -3.62 9.46
C GLY A 298 -1.85 -2.70 9.30
N ALA A 299 -2.90 -3.21 8.65
CA ALA A 299 -4.10 -2.41 8.38
C ALA A 299 -4.86 -1.99 9.65
N ASP A 300 -5.09 -2.91 10.59
CA ASP A 300 -5.85 -2.60 11.81
C ASP A 300 -5.10 -1.63 12.73
N GLY A 301 -3.78 -1.78 12.87
CA GLY A 301 -2.94 -0.86 13.63
C GLY A 301 -2.91 0.53 13.00
N LEU A 302 -2.78 0.61 11.67
CA LEU A 302 -2.81 1.87 10.95
C LEU A 302 -4.16 2.58 11.06
N ASN A 303 -5.26 1.85 10.85
CA ASN A 303 -6.62 2.42 10.97
C ASN A 303 -6.88 2.97 12.37
N LYS A 304 -6.42 2.25 13.42
CA LYS A 304 -6.49 2.74 14.80
C LYS A 304 -5.66 4.01 14.99
N LEU A 305 -4.41 4.02 14.51
CA LEU A 305 -3.52 5.17 14.61
C LEU A 305 -4.11 6.38 13.88
N HIS A 306 -4.59 6.22 12.64
CA HIS A 306 -5.25 7.29 11.89
C HIS A 306 -6.46 7.85 12.64
N ALA A 307 -7.33 7.01 13.21
CA ALA A 307 -8.46 7.50 13.99
C ALA A 307 -8.02 8.36 15.20
N GLU A 308 -6.97 7.94 15.91
CA GLU A 308 -6.39 8.69 17.04
C GLU A 308 -5.77 10.03 16.57
N LEU A 309 -5.02 10.03 15.47
CA LEU A 309 -4.40 11.23 14.89
C LEU A 309 -5.43 12.22 14.36
N ILE A 310 -6.47 11.75 13.64
CA ILE A 310 -7.58 12.57 13.17
C ILE A 310 -8.25 13.28 14.37
N ALA A 311 -8.55 12.53 15.43
CA ALA A 311 -9.16 13.10 16.63
C ALA A 311 -8.29 14.15 17.33
N ILE A 312 -6.96 13.97 17.31
CA ILE A 312 -5.99 14.96 17.81
C ILE A 312 -6.03 16.23 16.96
N ILE A 313 -5.87 16.09 15.65
CA ILE A 313 -5.76 17.19 14.69
C ILE A 313 -7.04 18.02 14.67
N ARG A 314 -8.21 17.37 14.70
CA ARG A 314 -9.52 18.05 14.64
C ARG A 314 -9.80 18.99 15.81
N ARG A 315 -9.08 18.86 16.94
CA ARG A 315 -9.18 19.79 18.08
C ARG A 315 -8.80 21.22 17.72
N THR A 316 -7.84 21.38 16.81
CA THR A 316 -7.28 22.69 16.43
C THR A 316 -7.49 22.98 14.95
N ASN A 317 -7.72 21.96 14.12
CA ASN A 317 -7.87 22.04 12.68
C ASN A 317 -9.19 21.38 12.20
N PRO A 318 -10.37 21.92 12.54
CA PRO A 318 -11.65 21.35 12.14
C PRO A 318 -11.87 21.37 10.61
N GLY A 319 -11.26 22.34 9.91
CA GLY A 319 -11.43 22.53 8.47
C GLY A 319 -10.32 21.96 7.59
N ARG A 320 -9.23 21.43 8.15
CA ARG A 320 -8.06 21.02 7.35
C ARG A 320 -8.26 19.68 6.67
N THR A 321 -7.93 19.61 5.38
CA THR A 321 -7.95 18.33 4.67
C THR A 321 -6.81 17.46 5.16
N LEU A 322 -7.11 16.20 5.46
CA LEU A 322 -6.10 15.22 5.84
C LEU A 322 -5.84 14.31 4.65
N ILE A 323 -4.58 13.90 4.48
CA ILE A 323 -4.18 12.87 3.54
C ILE A 323 -3.90 11.60 4.36
N ILE A 324 -4.56 10.51 3.98
CA ILE A 324 -4.47 9.21 4.66
C ILE A 324 -3.83 8.20 3.72
N GLY A 325 -2.62 7.74 4.06
CA GLY A 325 -1.91 6.69 3.34
C GLY A 325 -2.52 5.30 3.53
N THR A 326 -2.30 4.40 2.57
CA THR A 326 -2.72 3.00 2.67
C THR A 326 -1.76 2.15 3.51
N PRO A 327 -2.21 1.00 4.06
CA PRO A 327 -1.35 0.07 4.78
C PRO A 327 -0.26 -0.56 3.92
N ASN A 328 0.71 -1.18 4.61
CA ASN A 328 1.70 -2.09 4.03
C ASN A 328 2.53 -1.43 2.93
N LEU A 329 3.31 -0.42 3.29
CA LEU A 329 4.18 0.35 2.38
C LEU A 329 3.40 1.20 1.36
N GLY A 330 2.25 1.74 1.75
CA GLY A 330 1.52 2.72 0.93
C GLY A 330 0.97 2.17 -0.39
N GLN A 331 0.75 0.86 -0.50
CA GLN A 331 0.38 0.26 -1.78
C GLN A 331 -1.07 0.54 -2.16
N THR A 332 -1.33 0.81 -3.44
CA THR A 332 -2.70 1.10 -3.91
C THR A 332 -3.65 -0.09 -3.77
N TRP A 333 -3.16 -1.33 -3.85
CA TRP A 333 -4.00 -2.51 -3.70
C TRP A 333 -4.52 -2.75 -2.27
N THR A 334 -4.05 -2.02 -1.25
CA THR A 334 -4.54 -2.11 0.13
C THR A 334 -5.63 -1.10 0.48
N LEU A 335 -6.15 -0.35 -0.52
CA LEU A 335 -7.25 0.60 -0.35
C LEU A 335 -8.48 0.00 0.34
N GLY A 336 -8.82 -1.26 0.07
CA GLY A 336 -9.97 -1.92 0.67
C GLY A 336 -9.81 -2.26 2.15
N GLU A 337 -8.62 -2.11 2.72
CA GLU A 337 -8.36 -2.33 4.13
C GLU A 337 -8.57 -1.08 5.00
N LEU A 338 -8.74 0.09 4.37
CA LEU A 338 -8.90 1.36 5.07
C LEU A 338 -10.26 1.46 5.77
N LYS A 339 -10.23 1.94 7.00
CA LYS A 339 -11.40 2.28 7.82
C LYS A 339 -11.26 3.74 8.26
N PHE A 340 -12.39 4.45 8.29
CA PHE A 340 -12.43 5.86 8.66
C PHE A 340 -13.34 6.08 9.86
N PRO A 341 -13.07 7.05 10.75
CA PRO A 341 -14.02 7.48 11.76
C PRO A 341 -15.36 7.89 11.13
N GLU A 342 -16.46 7.62 11.84
CA GLU A 342 -17.79 8.07 11.43
C GLU A 342 -17.81 9.60 11.26
N ASN A 343 -18.49 10.09 10.21
CA ASN A 343 -18.63 11.50 9.88
C ASN A 343 -17.33 12.25 9.52
N GLU A 344 -16.19 11.57 9.37
CA GLU A 344 -14.98 12.23 8.88
C GLU A 344 -14.91 12.17 7.34
N TRP A 345 -15.32 13.24 6.66
CA TRP A 345 -15.38 13.27 5.20
C TRP A 345 -14.29 14.10 4.54
N ASN A 346 -13.55 14.92 5.30
CA ASN A 346 -12.54 15.83 4.76
C ASN A 346 -11.16 15.14 4.67
N ILE A 347 -11.13 14.04 3.90
CA ILE A 347 -9.97 13.18 3.68
C ILE A 347 -9.73 13.00 2.18
N ILE A 348 -8.48 13.12 1.77
CA ILE A 348 -7.94 12.58 0.53
C ILE A 348 -7.20 11.29 0.88
N VAL A 349 -7.38 10.23 0.09
CA VAL A 349 -6.66 8.97 0.32
C VAL A 349 -5.45 8.88 -0.60
N GLN A 350 -4.33 8.43 -0.06
CA GLN A 350 -3.06 8.35 -0.74
C GLN A 350 -2.60 6.90 -0.88
N GLY A 351 -2.13 6.55 -2.08
CA GLY A 351 -1.33 5.37 -2.34
C GLY A 351 -0.13 5.72 -3.24
N HIS A 352 0.87 4.87 -3.27
CA HIS A 352 2.08 4.98 -4.08
C HIS A 352 2.03 3.97 -5.22
N TYR A 353 2.61 4.32 -6.36
CA TYR A 353 2.55 3.50 -7.56
C TYR A 353 3.91 3.44 -8.29
N TYR A 354 4.59 2.30 -8.14
CA TYR A 354 5.91 2.05 -8.72
C TYR A 354 5.95 0.78 -9.59
N LEU A 355 4.82 0.32 -10.13
CA LEU A 355 4.79 -0.87 -11.00
C LEU A 355 5.02 -0.53 -12.48
N PRO A 356 5.77 -1.34 -13.25
CA PRO A 356 6.49 -2.54 -12.81
C PRO A 356 7.75 -2.19 -11.99
N HIS A 357 7.89 -2.81 -10.82
CA HIS A 357 8.95 -2.46 -9.88
C HIS A 357 10.36 -2.74 -10.43
N THR A 358 10.49 -3.78 -11.25
CA THR A 358 11.74 -4.12 -11.95
C THR A 358 12.17 -3.07 -12.98
N PHE A 359 11.24 -2.24 -13.46
CA PHE A 359 11.52 -1.11 -14.36
C PHE A 359 11.79 0.17 -13.56
N THR A 360 10.87 0.54 -12.66
CA THR A 360 10.92 1.81 -11.92
C THR A 360 12.13 1.91 -10.98
N HIS A 361 12.57 0.79 -10.40
CA HIS A 361 13.69 0.71 -9.45
C HIS A 361 14.87 -0.10 -9.99
N GLN A 362 14.97 -0.26 -11.31
CA GLN A 362 15.94 -1.16 -11.92
C GLN A 362 17.36 -0.95 -11.40
N ASN A 363 17.94 -2.03 -10.87
CA ASN A 363 19.33 -2.09 -10.41
C ASN A 363 19.67 -1.14 -9.23
N LEU A 364 18.71 -0.66 -8.45
CA LEU A 364 18.98 0.05 -7.20
C LEU A 364 19.42 -0.93 -6.10
N GLU A 365 20.56 -0.66 -5.46
CA GLU A 365 21.19 -1.60 -4.51
C GLU A 365 20.33 -1.83 -3.26
N TYR A 366 19.63 -0.80 -2.81
CA TYR A 366 18.74 -0.88 -1.65
C TYR A 366 17.40 -1.56 -1.97
N VAL A 367 17.16 -1.95 -3.23
CA VAL A 367 15.98 -2.75 -3.61
C VAL A 367 16.41 -4.05 -4.32
N PRO A 368 16.82 -5.08 -3.57
CA PRO A 368 17.30 -6.34 -4.15
C PRO A 368 16.30 -7.01 -5.10
N SER A 369 14.99 -6.84 -4.86
CA SER A 369 13.93 -7.39 -5.73
C SER A 369 13.89 -6.80 -7.14
N ALA A 370 14.52 -5.63 -7.36
CA ALA A 370 14.60 -4.95 -8.66
C ALA A 370 15.99 -5.05 -9.32
N MET A 371 16.93 -5.82 -8.73
CA MET A 371 18.28 -6.01 -9.27
C MET A 371 18.29 -7.03 -10.42
N VAL A 372 17.93 -6.57 -11.62
CA VAL A 372 17.87 -7.42 -12.83
C VAL A 372 19.23 -7.62 -13.53
N GLY A 373 20.23 -6.78 -13.23
CA GLY A 373 21.58 -6.85 -13.81
C GLY A 373 21.71 -6.35 -15.25
N HIS A 374 20.64 -5.80 -15.83
CA HIS A 374 20.60 -5.22 -17.18
C HIS A 374 19.60 -4.05 -17.25
N GLN A 375 19.61 -3.30 -18.36
CA GLN A 375 18.60 -2.26 -18.61
C GLN A 375 17.23 -2.90 -18.86
N VAL A 376 16.20 -2.40 -18.18
CA VAL A 376 14.80 -2.73 -18.45
C VAL A 376 14.19 -1.54 -19.18
N GLU A 377 13.72 -1.75 -20.40
CA GLU A 377 13.03 -0.74 -21.18
C GLU A 377 11.51 -0.83 -20.92
N TRP A 378 10.81 0.30 -21.04
CA TRP A 378 9.35 0.34 -21.05
C TRP A 378 8.89 0.93 -22.38
N HIS A 379 8.28 0.10 -23.23
CA HIS A 379 7.95 0.51 -24.60
C HIS A 379 6.55 1.13 -24.71
N GLY A 380 5.72 0.98 -23.68
CA GLY A 380 4.34 1.44 -23.69
C GLY A 380 3.43 0.61 -24.58
N THR A 381 3.75 -0.69 -24.70
CA THR A 381 2.89 -1.67 -25.36
C THR A 381 1.60 -1.88 -24.57
N GLU A 382 0.57 -2.39 -25.23
CA GLU A 382 -0.70 -2.72 -24.58
C GLU A 382 -0.53 -3.70 -23.42
N ASN A 383 0.41 -4.64 -23.53
CA ASN A 383 0.68 -5.61 -22.46
C ASN A 383 1.32 -4.95 -21.22
N GLU A 384 2.17 -3.93 -21.41
CA GLU A 384 2.76 -3.17 -20.29
C GLU A 384 1.74 -2.21 -19.66
N LYS A 385 0.86 -1.62 -20.47
CA LYS A 385 -0.16 -0.67 -20.02
C LYS A 385 -1.34 -1.35 -19.32
N ALA A 386 -1.80 -2.49 -19.83
CA ALA A 386 -2.98 -3.19 -19.34
C ALA A 386 -3.00 -3.47 -17.82
N PRO A 387 -1.93 -3.99 -17.18
CA PRO A 387 -1.92 -4.18 -15.73
C PRO A 387 -2.06 -2.84 -14.97
N ILE A 388 -1.35 -1.80 -15.41
CA ILE A 388 -1.42 -0.47 -14.80
C ILE A 388 -2.84 0.11 -14.92
N ILE A 389 -3.46 0.00 -16.10
CA ILE A 389 -4.84 0.44 -16.31
C ILE A 389 -5.79 -0.29 -15.36
N ARG A 390 -5.66 -1.61 -15.21
CA ARG A 390 -6.51 -2.39 -14.29
C ARG A 390 -6.35 -1.95 -12.83
N ASP A 391 -5.14 -1.70 -12.38
CA ASP A 391 -4.88 -1.22 -11.01
C ASP A 391 -5.49 0.18 -10.80
N LEU A 392 -5.32 1.09 -11.77
CA LEU A 392 -5.89 2.43 -11.68
C LEU A 392 -7.42 2.44 -11.82
N ASP A 393 -8.00 1.52 -12.59
CA ASP A 393 -9.44 1.30 -12.64
C ASP A 393 -9.97 0.79 -11.30
N PHE A 394 -9.22 -0.06 -10.61
CA PHE A 394 -9.56 -0.46 -9.24
C PHE A 394 -9.58 0.74 -8.30
N CYS A 395 -8.52 1.55 -8.31
CA CYS A 395 -8.46 2.80 -7.57
C CYS A 395 -9.67 3.70 -7.85
N GLN A 396 -10.06 3.86 -9.11
CA GLN A 396 -11.21 4.68 -9.50
C GLN A 396 -12.50 4.12 -8.92
N ARG A 397 -12.76 2.82 -9.09
CA ARG A 397 -13.96 2.18 -8.52
C ARG A 397 -13.98 2.34 -7.01
N TRP A 398 -12.85 2.16 -6.33
CA TRP A 398 -12.77 2.37 -4.88
C TRP A 398 -13.11 3.83 -4.50
N SER A 399 -12.61 4.82 -5.22
CA SER A 399 -12.93 6.25 -5.01
C SER A 399 -14.42 6.52 -5.19
N GLU A 400 -15.04 5.96 -6.22
CA GLU A 400 -16.47 6.10 -6.51
C GLU A 400 -17.36 5.44 -5.44
N GLN A 401 -16.94 4.28 -4.90
CA GLN A 401 -17.68 3.54 -3.88
C GLN A 401 -17.51 4.16 -2.49
N SER A 402 -16.31 4.62 -2.14
CA SER A 402 -16.01 5.23 -0.84
C SER A 402 -16.36 6.72 -0.76
N SER A 403 -16.61 7.37 -1.90
CA SER A 403 -16.78 8.83 -2.03
C SER A 403 -15.59 9.61 -1.46
N ARG A 404 -14.36 9.16 -1.76
CA ARG A 404 -13.12 9.83 -1.38
C ARG A 404 -12.16 9.94 -2.56
N PRO A 405 -11.59 11.13 -2.82
CA PRO A 405 -10.64 11.31 -3.90
C PRO A 405 -9.32 10.59 -3.61
N LEU A 406 -8.59 10.29 -4.68
CA LEU A 406 -7.28 9.68 -4.61
C LEU A 406 -6.17 10.65 -5.01
N ASN A 407 -5.07 10.54 -4.27
CA ASN A 407 -3.78 11.13 -4.57
C ASN A 407 -2.74 10.02 -4.73
N ILE A 408 -2.08 9.95 -5.88
CA ILE A 408 -0.90 9.10 -6.04
C ILE A 408 0.30 9.85 -5.43
N GLY A 409 0.55 9.62 -4.14
CA GLY A 409 1.52 10.37 -3.35
C GLY A 409 2.95 10.23 -3.83
N GLU A 410 3.24 9.10 -4.48
CA GLU A 410 4.50 8.86 -5.14
C GLU A 410 4.31 7.99 -6.37
N TYR A 411 5.01 8.36 -7.43
CA TYR A 411 5.29 7.52 -8.59
C TYR A 411 6.58 8.05 -9.24
N GLY A 412 7.35 7.21 -9.90
CA GLY A 412 8.61 7.64 -10.49
C GLY A 412 9.39 6.50 -11.14
N VAL A 413 10.46 6.87 -11.83
CA VAL A 413 11.43 5.94 -12.41
C VAL A 413 12.82 6.44 -12.07
N CYS A 414 13.68 5.55 -11.58
CA CYS A 414 15.04 5.91 -11.20
C CYS A 414 15.88 6.28 -12.42
N LEU A 415 16.89 7.12 -12.21
CA LEU A 415 17.81 7.62 -13.23
C LEU A 415 18.73 6.52 -13.81
N LYS A 416 18.62 5.27 -13.35
CA LYS A 416 19.27 4.11 -13.99
C LYS A 416 18.53 3.63 -15.23
N ALA A 417 17.26 3.99 -15.42
CA ALA A 417 16.51 3.68 -16.63
C ALA A 417 16.89 4.61 -17.80
N ASP A 418 16.67 4.19 -19.04
CA ASP A 418 16.87 5.06 -20.19
C ASP A 418 15.82 6.18 -20.26
N GLN A 419 16.25 7.35 -20.74
CA GLN A 419 15.42 8.56 -20.80
C GLN A 419 14.13 8.38 -21.60
N GLN A 420 14.16 7.62 -22.69
CA GLN A 420 12.99 7.49 -23.55
C GLN A 420 11.91 6.62 -22.89
N SER A 421 12.31 5.54 -22.21
CA SER A 421 11.38 4.74 -21.41
C SER A 421 10.78 5.54 -20.25
N MET A 422 11.60 6.32 -19.53
CA MET A 422 11.11 7.22 -18.48
C MET A 422 10.04 8.17 -19.01
N ASN A 423 10.32 8.86 -20.13
CA ASN A 423 9.39 9.82 -20.71
C ASN A 423 8.07 9.17 -21.17
N ARG A 424 8.14 8.02 -21.85
CA ARG A 424 6.94 7.28 -22.27
C ARG A 424 6.09 6.87 -21.06
N TYR A 425 6.73 6.39 -19.99
CA TYR A 425 6.05 6.02 -18.76
C TYR A 425 5.43 7.24 -18.07
N PHE A 426 6.16 8.34 -17.93
CA PHE A 426 5.66 9.57 -17.31
C PHE A 426 4.45 10.15 -18.03
N SER A 427 4.50 10.26 -19.37
CA SER A 427 3.35 10.72 -20.17
C SER A 427 2.14 9.81 -19.98
N PHE A 428 2.33 8.49 -20.06
CA PHE A 428 1.26 7.53 -19.86
C PHE A 428 0.64 7.62 -18.45
N MET A 429 1.45 7.66 -17.39
CA MET A 429 0.94 7.76 -16.02
C MET A 429 0.16 9.07 -15.81
N GLN A 430 0.67 10.20 -16.29
CA GLN A 430 -0.03 11.48 -16.17
C GLN A 430 -1.36 11.51 -16.93
N GLU A 431 -1.42 10.93 -18.14
CA GLU A 431 -2.68 10.72 -18.87
C GLU A 431 -3.67 9.90 -18.03
N GLN A 432 -3.22 8.77 -17.48
CA GLN A 432 -4.08 7.89 -16.69
C GLN A 432 -4.58 8.54 -15.39
N PHE A 433 -3.76 9.38 -14.74
CA PHE A 433 -4.19 10.13 -13.55
C PHE A 433 -5.19 11.23 -13.91
N GLN A 434 -4.95 11.97 -15.00
CA GLN A 434 -5.86 13.02 -15.45
C GLN A 434 -7.23 12.45 -15.83
N LEU A 435 -7.27 11.33 -16.57
CA LEU A 435 -8.53 10.66 -16.96
C LEU A 435 -9.41 10.30 -15.76
N ARG A 436 -8.80 10.03 -14.60
CA ARG A 436 -9.49 9.59 -13.37
C ARG A 436 -9.65 10.72 -12.34
N GLY A 437 -9.12 11.91 -12.63
CA GLY A 437 -9.11 13.04 -11.69
C GLY A 437 -8.26 12.80 -10.43
N PHE A 438 -7.24 11.95 -10.53
CA PHE A 438 -6.29 11.74 -9.44
C PHE A 438 -5.28 12.89 -9.42
N SER A 439 -4.97 13.39 -8.22
CA SER A 439 -3.75 14.16 -8.04
C SER A 439 -2.57 13.20 -7.95
N SER A 440 -1.36 13.70 -8.20
CA SER A 440 -0.15 12.89 -8.16
C SER A 440 1.05 13.73 -7.75
N HIS A 441 2.02 13.13 -7.07
CA HIS A 441 3.31 13.77 -6.82
C HIS A 441 4.42 12.87 -7.36
N ILE A 442 5.21 13.40 -8.30
CA ILE A 442 6.31 12.62 -8.87
C ILE A 442 7.46 12.54 -7.86
N TRP A 443 7.99 11.35 -7.68
CA TRP A 443 9.27 11.10 -7.02
C TRP A 443 10.36 11.16 -8.11
N ALA A 444 11.24 12.18 -8.14
CA ALA A 444 11.34 13.26 -7.15
C ALA A 444 12.04 14.54 -7.65
N TYR A 445 12.21 15.55 -6.78
CA TYR A 445 12.94 16.77 -7.09
C TYR A 445 14.44 16.49 -7.30
N ARG A 446 15.07 15.70 -6.43
CA ARG A 446 16.52 15.41 -6.43
C ARG A 446 16.79 13.92 -6.20
N GLY A 447 18.07 13.54 -6.13
CA GLY A 447 18.49 12.18 -5.80
C GLY A 447 18.33 11.19 -6.95
N LEU A 448 18.14 9.92 -6.62
CA LEU A 448 18.15 8.82 -7.59
C LEU A 448 16.99 8.83 -8.59
N PHE A 449 15.98 9.66 -8.36
CA PHE A 449 14.82 9.89 -9.22
C PHE A 449 14.67 11.37 -9.62
N GLY A 450 15.69 12.18 -9.33
CA GLY A 450 15.62 13.65 -9.37
C GLY A 450 15.39 14.21 -10.76
N LEU A 451 14.35 15.04 -10.90
CA LEU A 451 14.10 15.85 -12.09
C LEU A 451 14.98 17.11 -12.15
N TYR A 452 15.56 17.53 -11.03
CA TYR A 452 16.46 18.68 -10.95
C TYR A 452 17.87 18.25 -10.56
N ASP A 453 18.84 18.60 -11.39
CA ASP A 453 20.25 18.31 -11.16
C ASP A 453 20.90 19.47 -10.38
N LEU A 454 21.38 19.15 -9.16
CA LEU A 454 22.05 20.09 -8.27
C LEU A 454 23.40 20.60 -8.79
N GLN A 455 24.12 19.82 -9.59
CA GLN A 455 25.42 20.18 -10.13
C GLN A 455 25.26 21.14 -11.30
N THR A 456 24.38 20.80 -12.24
CA THR A 456 24.16 21.62 -13.44
C THR A 456 23.14 22.74 -13.22
N LYS A 457 22.38 22.70 -12.11
CA LYS A 457 21.29 23.61 -11.76
C LYS A 457 20.21 23.67 -12.82
N LYS A 458 19.89 22.52 -13.41
CA LYS A 458 18.95 22.40 -14.53
C LYS A 458 17.93 21.31 -14.26
N TRP A 459 16.72 21.58 -14.70
CA TRP A 459 15.68 20.57 -14.85
C TRP A 459 15.98 19.65 -16.03
N ASN A 460 15.62 18.37 -15.89
CA ASN A 460 15.49 17.45 -17.01
C ASN A 460 14.29 17.87 -17.87
N GLN A 461 14.56 18.70 -18.88
CA GLN A 461 13.52 19.30 -19.72
C GLN A 461 12.69 18.27 -20.49
N GLU A 462 13.30 17.15 -20.89
CA GLU A 462 12.58 16.09 -21.60
C GLU A 462 11.54 15.42 -20.69
N SER A 463 11.91 15.12 -19.44
CA SER A 463 10.97 14.59 -18.44
C SER A 463 9.89 15.60 -18.08
N ILE A 464 10.22 16.89 -17.92
CA ILE A 464 9.22 17.93 -17.66
C ILE A 464 8.23 18.06 -18.83
N GLN A 465 8.69 17.96 -20.08
CA GLN A 465 7.81 17.94 -21.25
C GLN A 465 6.91 16.70 -21.26
N ALA A 466 7.46 15.53 -20.95
CA ALA A 466 6.68 14.29 -20.87
C ALA A 466 5.55 14.35 -19.84
N LEU A 467 5.78 15.08 -18.73
CA LEU A 467 4.79 15.29 -17.66
C LEU A 467 3.74 16.36 -17.96
N THR A 468 3.91 17.14 -19.02
CA THR A 468 3.06 18.31 -19.33
C THR A 468 2.34 18.21 -20.67
N ASN A 469 2.89 17.47 -21.63
CA ASN A 469 2.35 17.35 -22.99
C ASN A 469 2.02 15.88 -23.28
N PHE A 470 0.76 15.48 -23.10
CA PHE A 470 0.25 14.15 -23.41
C PHE A 470 -1.15 14.22 -24.01
#